data_AF-A0A7W9T3N1-F1
#
_entry.id   AF-A0A7W9T3N1-F1
#
_cell.length_a   1.000
_cell.length_b   1.000
_cell.length_c   1.000
_cell.angle_alpha   90.00
_cell.angle_beta   90.00
_cell.angle_gamma   90.00
#
_symmetry.space_group_name_H-M   'P 1'
#
loop_
_entity.id
_entity.type
_entity.pdbx_description
1 polymer ?
#
loop_
_entity_poly.entity_id
_entity_poly.type
_entity_poly.pdbx_seq_one_letter_code
_entity_poly.pdbx_strand_id
1 'polypeptide(L)'
;MDPLDVIKAKRVHLARFANQQGAAGEVRALDDMSNWVSRPRGKGLKVLLAALLEIGIQIKASSFDAIELPQAQNIDFMNVDQVRELLPHMIFIEIKTANQARVKPDFSGFFFALTESEIAAADALGSRHRVALRNNLTGETYMTSVPEIISRAKSSSWQLSVQL
;
A
#
# COMPACT_ATOMS: atom_id res chain seq x y z
N MET A 1 -25.30 24.33 18.92
CA MET A 1 -24.34 23.73 17.97
C MET A 1 -24.50 24.53 16.69
N ASP A 2 -23.47 25.27 16.29
CA ASP A 2 -23.52 26.18 15.13
C ASP A 2 -23.59 25.37 13.83
N PRO A 3 -24.46 25.73 12.86
CA PRO A 3 -24.46 25.16 11.51
C PRO A 3 -23.05 25.06 10.88
N LEU A 4 -22.16 26.03 11.14
CA LEU A 4 -20.79 26.02 10.64
C LEU A 4 -19.94 24.89 11.24
N ASP A 5 -20.17 24.54 12.51
CA ASP A 5 -19.48 23.42 13.17
C ASP A 5 -19.94 22.08 12.60
N VAL A 6 -21.23 21.96 12.28
CA VAL A 6 -21.79 20.76 11.64
C VAL A 6 -21.23 20.59 10.22
N ILE A 7 -21.09 21.68 9.46
CA ILE A 7 -20.48 21.66 8.12
C ILE A 7 -19.00 21.28 8.21
N LYS A 8 -18.25 21.81 9.18
CA LYS A 8 -16.85 21.41 9.43
C LYS A 8 -16.75 19.94 9.80
N ALA A 9 -17.57 19.46 10.73
CA ALA A 9 -17.57 18.06 11.14
C ALA A 9 -17.91 17.12 9.97
N LYS A 10 -18.89 17.50 9.12
CA LYS A 10 -19.22 16.75 7.91
C LYS A 10 -18.12 16.79 6.85
N ARG A 11 -17.43 17.92 6.67
CA ARG A 11 -16.26 18.00 5.76
C ARG A 11 -15.09 17.14 6.24
N VAL A 12 -14.81 17.15 7.55
CA VAL A 12 -13.79 16.26 8.15
C VAL A 12 -14.18 14.79 8.01
N HIS A 13 -15.46 14.48 8.19
CA HIS A 13 -15.99 13.13 7.99
C HIS A 13 -15.90 12.69 6.52
N LEU A 14 -16.27 13.54 5.56
CA LEU A 14 -16.16 13.25 4.14
C LEU A 14 -14.70 13.14 3.68
N ALA A 15 -13.80 13.98 4.22
CA ALA A 15 -12.35 13.86 3.99
C ALA A 15 -11.78 12.55 4.52
N ARG A 16 -12.39 11.96 5.57
CA ARG A 16 -12.03 10.64 6.10
C ARG A 16 -12.41 9.49 5.15
N PHE A 17 -13.37 9.71 4.26
CA PHE A 17 -13.82 8.75 3.23
C PHE A 17 -13.26 9.05 1.83
N ALA A 18 -12.72 10.26 1.61
CA ALA A 18 -12.19 10.66 0.32
C ALA A 18 -10.77 10.11 0.11
N ASN A 19 -10.66 9.10 -0.75
CA ASN A 19 -9.43 8.51 -1.31
C ASN A 19 -8.44 9.51 -1.96
N GLN A 20 -8.73 10.82 -1.99
CA GLN A 20 -7.86 11.83 -2.60
C GLN A 20 -6.55 12.09 -1.82
N GLN A 21 -6.46 11.66 -0.55
CA GLN A 21 -5.24 11.80 0.26
C GLN A 21 -4.28 10.60 0.13
N GLY A 22 -4.68 9.51 -0.54
CA GLY A 22 -3.85 8.30 -0.71
C GLY A 22 -2.57 8.59 -1.51
N ALA A 23 -2.72 9.11 -2.73
CA ALA A 23 -1.60 9.38 -3.63
C ALA A 23 -0.56 10.37 -3.06
N ALA A 24 -0.99 11.39 -2.31
CA ALA A 24 -0.06 12.33 -1.66
C ALA A 24 0.66 11.71 -0.45
N GLY A 25 -0.01 10.79 0.26
CA GLY A 25 0.58 10.02 1.35
C GLY A 25 1.57 8.96 0.84
N GLU A 26 1.27 8.31 -0.28
CA GLU A 26 2.15 7.36 -0.98
C GLU A 26 3.46 8.04 -1.41
N VAL A 27 3.40 9.22 -2.02
CA VAL A 27 4.60 9.98 -2.43
C VAL A 27 5.48 10.32 -1.23
N ARG A 28 4.89 10.77 -0.11
CA ARG A 28 5.66 11.05 1.11
C ARG A 28 6.26 9.80 1.74
N ALA A 29 5.61 8.64 1.60
CA ALA A 29 6.13 7.37 2.10
C ALA A 29 7.37 6.93 1.32
N LEU A 30 7.35 7.13 0.00
CA LEU A 30 8.48 6.86 -0.89
C LEU A 30 9.67 7.78 -0.60
N ASP A 31 9.44 9.07 -0.35
CA ASP A 31 10.51 10.04 -0.09
C ASP A 31 11.33 9.72 1.18
N ASP A 32 10.71 9.10 2.19
CA ASP A 32 11.37 8.76 3.44
C ASP A 32 12.13 7.41 3.38
N MET A 33 11.79 6.55 2.41
CA MET A 33 12.33 5.19 2.30
C MET A 33 13.25 5.10 1.08
N SER A 34 14.53 5.42 1.28
CA SER A 34 15.55 5.51 0.21
C SER A 34 15.71 4.26 -0.67
N ASN A 35 15.24 3.09 -0.23
CA ASN A 35 15.32 1.83 -0.95
C ASN A 35 13.99 1.41 -1.61
N TRP A 36 12.96 2.27 -1.57
CA TRP A 36 11.68 2.02 -2.22
C TRP A 36 11.59 2.76 -3.55
N VAL A 37 11.10 2.07 -4.56
CA VAL A 37 10.75 2.66 -5.85
C VAL A 37 9.24 2.59 -6.04
N SER A 38 8.66 3.63 -6.63
CA SER A 38 7.23 3.63 -6.97
C SER A 38 6.91 2.48 -7.91
N ARG A 39 5.72 1.91 -7.81
CA ARG A 39 5.21 0.92 -8.78
C ARG A 39 5.43 1.43 -10.21
N PRO A 40 6.07 0.64 -11.10
CA PRO A 40 6.26 1.03 -12.50
C PRO A 40 4.92 1.24 -13.19
N ARG A 41 4.91 2.01 -14.28
CA ARG A 41 3.71 2.30 -15.07
C ARG A 41 3.88 1.81 -16.51
N GLY A 42 2.76 1.74 -17.23
CA GLY A 42 2.76 1.44 -18.66
C GLY A 42 3.46 0.13 -19.01
N LYS A 43 4.46 0.18 -19.89
CA LYS A 43 5.19 -1.01 -20.35
C LYS A 43 6.04 -1.65 -19.25
N GLY A 44 6.67 -0.87 -18.37
CA GLY A 44 7.48 -1.42 -17.27
C GLY A 44 6.66 -2.27 -16.29
N LEU A 45 5.42 -1.85 -16.01
CA LEU A 45 4.47 -2.64 -15.22
C LEU A 45 4.13 -3.96 -15.89
N LYS A 46 3.92 -3.96 -17.22
CA LYS A 46 3.63 -5.18 -17.97
C LYS A 46 4.81 -6.15 -17.93
N VAL A 47 6.04 -5.64 -18.03
CA VAL A 47 7.27 -6.45 -17.92
C VAL A 47 7.35 -7.11 -16.55
N LEU A 48 7.14 -6.35 -15.47
CA LEU A 48 7.16 -6.87 -14.11
C LEU A 48 6.10 -7.97 -13.87
N LEU A 49 4.86 -7.72 -14.30
CA LEU A 49 3.77 -8.70 -14.15
C LEU A 49 4.01 -9.96 -15.00
N ALA A 50 4.59 -9.82 -16.19
CA ALA A 50 4.98 -10.96 -17.02
C ALA A 50 6.08 -11.79 -16.35
N ALA A 51 7.10 -11.14 -15.77
CA ALA A 51 8.17 -11.83 -15.05
C ALA A 51 7.65 -12.57 -13.79
N LEU A 52 6.68 -12.00 -13.07
CA LEU A 52 5.98 -12.70 -11.98
C LEU A 52 5.23 -13.93 -12.49
N LEU A 53 4.52 -13.80 -13.63
CA LEU A 53 3.77 -14.89 -14.21
C LEU A 53 4.67 -16.05 -14.66
N GLU A 54 5.87 -15.75 -15.18
CA GLU A 54 6.89 -16.75 -15.57
C GLU A 54 7.30 -17.66 -14.39
N ILE A 55 7.27 -17.13 -13.15
CA ILE A 55 7.55 -17.89 -11.93
C ILE A 55 6.27 -18.39 -11.23
N GLY A 56 5.13 -18.36 -11.91
CA GLY A 56 3.85 -18.87 -11.41
C GLY A 56 3.11 -17.94 -10.45
N ILE A 57 3.50 -16.66 -10.35
CA ILE A 57 2.88 -15.69 -9.45
C ILE A 57 1.99 -14.74 -10.26
N GLN A 58 0.71 -14.72 -9.93
CA GLN A 58 -0.28 -13.87 -10.60
C GLN A 58 -0.91 -12.90 -9.60
N ILE A 59 -0.60 -11.60 -9.74
CA ILE A 59 -1.16 -10.52 -8.92
C ILE A 59 -1.74 -9.41 -9.79
N LYS A 60 -2.66 -8.61 -9.25
CA LYS A 60 -3.19 -7.42 -9.94
C LYS A 60 -2.22 -6.25 -9.79
N ALA A 61 -2.14 -5.40 -10.82
CA ALA A 61 -1.35 -4.16 -10.76
C ALA A 61 -1.71 -3.27 -9.55
N SER A 62 -2.98 -3.28 -9.13
CA SER A 62 -3.51 -2.48 -8.03
C SER A 62 -3.24 -3.05 -6.63
N SER A 63 -2.46 -4.13 -6.51
CA SER A 63 -2.23 -4.82 -5.22
C SER A 63 -1.00 -4.35 -4.45
N PHE A 64 -0.28 -3.37 -4.98
CA PHE A 64 0.89 -2.77 -4.35
C PHE A 64 1.10 -1.36 -4.92
N ASP A 65 1.78 -0.52 -4.15
CA ASP A 65 2.06 0.88 -4.50
C ASP A 65 3.54 1.12 -4.77
N ALA A 66 4.41 0.34 -4.12
CA ALA A 66 5.85 0.47 -4.20
C ALA A 66 6.56 -0.89 -4.21
N ILE A 67 7.83 -0.87 -4.54
CA ILE A 67 8.72 -2.02 -4.50
C ILE A 67 9.95 -1.62 -3.71
N GLU A 68 10.24 -2.36 -2.64
CA GLU A 68 11.50 -2.28 -1.94
C GLU A 68 12.56 -3.14 -2.64
N LEU A 69 13.73 -2.55 -2.85
CA LEU A 69 14.90 -3.20 -3.39
C LEU A 69 16.00 -3.20 -2.32
N PRO A 70 16.40 -4.36 -1.76
CA PRO A 70 17.35 -4.47 -0.65
C PRO A 70 18.75 -3.87 -0.89
N GLN A 71 19.07 -3.31 -2.06
CA GLN A 71 20.41 -2.83 -2.41
C GLN A 71 20.45 -1.47 -3.15
N ALA A 72 19.39 -0.65 -3.07
CA ALA A 72 19.36 0.67 -3.76
C ALA A 72 19.80 0.61 -5.23
N GLN A 73 19.54 -0.53 -5.90
CA GLN A 73 19.89 -0.71 -7.30
C GLN A 73 18.91 0.08 -8.15
N ASN A 74 19.45 0.89 -9.06
CA ASN A 74 18.62 1.54 -10.06
C ASN A 74 18.13 0.47 -11.06
N ILE A 75 16.84 0.20 -11.05
CA ILE A 75 16.21 -0.77 -11.94
C ILE A 75 15.56 -0.05 -13.12
N ASP A 76 15.88 -0.51 -14.33
CA ASP A 76 15.10 -0.17 -15.51
C ASP A 76 14.03 -1.25 -15.74
N PHE A 77 12.78 -0.93 -15.39
CA PHE A 77 11.64 -1.84 -15.61
C PHE A 77 11.34 -2.13 -17.09
N MET A 78 12.01 -1.45 -18.03
CA MET A 78 11.94 -1.75 -19.45
C MET A 78 12.93 -2.84 -19.87
N ASN A 79 13.95 -3.12 -19.05
CA ASN A 79 14.91 -4.18 -19.26
C ASN A 79 14.41 -5.49 -18.61
N VAL A 80 13.91 -6.38 -19.46
CA VAL A 80 13.29 -7.64 -19.02
C VAL A 80 14.28 -8.52 -18.25
N ASP A 81 15.54 -8.60 -18.69
CA ASP A 81 16.54 -9.47 -18.07
C ASP A 81 16.92 -8.96 -16.67
N GLN A 82 17.08 -7.64 -16.53
CA GLN A 82 17.32 -7.01 -15.22
C GLN A 82 16.13 -7.23 -14.27
N VAL A 83 14.89 -7.09 -14.76
CA VAL A 83 13.69 -7.36 -13.94
C VAL A 83 13.67 -8.80 -13.46
N ARG A 84 13.97 -9.78 -14.33
CA ARG A 84 14.01 -11.19 -13.96
C ARG A 84 15.08 -11.50 -12.92
N GLU A 85 16.28 -10.94 -13.10
CA GLU A 85 17.40 -11.13 -12.18
C GLU A 85 17.07 -10.62 -10.78
N LEU A 86 16.43 -9.44 -10.68
CA LEU A 86 16.14 -8.80 -9.41
C LEU A 86 14.84 -9.27 -8.76
N LEU A 87 13.93 -9.88 -9.51
CA LEU A 87 12.60 -10.29 -9.05
C LEU A 87 12.59 -11.11 -7.74
N PRO A 88 13.52 -12.07 -7.50
CA PRO A 88 13.55 -12.83 -6.25
C PRO A 88 13.80 -11.97 -5.02
N HIS A 89 14.42 -10.80 -5.19
CA HIS A 89 14.80 -9.88 -4.12
C HIS A 89 13.82 -8.73 -3.91
N MET A 90 12.82 -8.58 -4.80
CA MET A 90 11.81 -7.53 -4.68
C MET A 90 10.82 -7.83 -3.55
N ILE A 91 10.53 -6.81 -2.74
CA ILE A 91 9.43 -6.84 -1.77
C ILE A 91 8.38 -5.83 -2.25
N PHE A 92 7.16 -6.30 -2.46
CA PHE A 92 6.03 -5.53 -2.91
C PHE A 92 5.35 -4.88 -1.70
N ILE A 93 5.21 -3.56 -1.73
CA ILE A 93 4.73 -2.77 -0.62
C ILE A 93 3.39 -2.14 -0.97
N GLU A 94 2.36 -2.45 -0.18
CA GLU A 94 1.10 -1.72 -0.15
C GLU A 94 1.17 -0.61 0.91
N ILE A 95 0.80 0.62 0.58
CA ILE A 95 0.92 1.76 1.50
C ILE A 95 -0.48 2.18 1.96
N LYS A 96 -0.75 2.04 3.26
CA LYS A 96 -1.99 2.55 3.88
C LYS A 96 -1.66 3.75 4.75
N THR A 97 -2.28 4.88 4.45
CA THR A 97 -2.02 6.13 5.18
C THR A 97 -3.14 6.51 6.14
N ALA A 98 -2.75 7.19 7.22
CA ALA A 98 -3.62 7.79 8.21
C ALA A 98 -3.28 9.28 8.39
N ASN A 99 -4.32 10.09 8.61
CA ASN A 99 -4.20 11.54 8.82
C ASN A 99 -4.83 11.94 10.16
N GLN A 100 -4.51 11.23 11.26
CA GLN A 100 -5.10 11.48 12.58
C GLN A 100 -4.03 11.46 13.67
N ALA A 101 -3.95 12.53 14.47
CA ALA A 101 -2.96 12.65 15.54
C ALA A 101 -3.14 11.61 16.68
N ARG A 102 -4.34 11.03 16.81
CA ARG A 102 -4.64 9.99 17.81
C ARG A 102 -4.20 8.59 17.40
N VAL A 103 -3.70 8.39 16.17
CA VAL A 103 -3.20 7.09 15.74
C VAL A 103 -1.94 6.80 16.54
N LYS A 104 -1.90 5.63 17.17
CA LYS A 104 -0.73 5.17 17.93
C LYS A 104 0.39 4.74 16.97
N PRO A 105 1.66 4.73 17.42
CA PRO A 105 2.78 4.33 16.56
C PRO A 105 2.66 2.90 15.99
N ASP A 106 2.01 1.99 16.72
CA ASP A 106 1.77 0.60 16.31
C ASP A 106 0.43 0.40 15.55
N PHE A 107 -0.26 1.50 15.27
CA PHE A 107 -1.59 1.59 14.66
C PHE A 107 -2.68 0.76 15.36
N SER A 108 -2.50 0.41 16.64
CA SER A 108 -3.51 -0.36 17.38
C SER A 108 -4.83 0.39 17.51
N GLY A 109 -5.94 -0.30 17.17
CA GLY A 109 -7.29 0.28 17.19
C GLY A 109 -7.62 1.16 15.98
N PHE A 110 -6.73 1.27 14.98
CA PHE A 110 -7.04 1.88 13.70
C PHE A 110 -7.65 0.85 12.73
N PHE A 111 -8.61 1.30 11.93
CA PHE A 111 -9.27 0.45 10.93
C PHE A 111 -8.63 0.69 9.56
N PHE A 112 -8.26 -0.40 8.89
CA PHE A 112 -7.76 -0.39 7.52
C PHE A 112 -8.73 -1.15 6.63
N ALA A 113 -8.88 -0.66 5.40
CA ALA A 113 -9.54 -1.43 4.35
C ALA A 113 -8.47 -2.25 3.61
N LEU A 114 -8.72 -3.55 3.49
CA LEU A 114 -7.94 -4.44 2.64
C LEU A 114 -8.80 -4.84 1.44
N THR A 115 -8.25 -4.74 0.24
CA THR A 115 -8.94 -5.22 -0.97
C THR A 115 -8.69 -6.71 -1.18
N GLU A 116 -9.59 -7.38 -1.91
CA GLU A 116 -9.40 -8.79 -2.29
C GLU A 116 -8.09 -8.97 -3.08
N SER A 117 -7.72 -7.99 -3.91
CA SER A 117 -6.45 -8.02 -4.65
C SER A 117 -5.22 -7.94 -3.76
N GLU A 118 -5.27 -7.18 -2.67
CA GLU A 118 -4.16 -7.09 -1.70
C GLU A 118 -4.03 -8.41 -0.93
N ILE A 119 -5.16 -9.03 -0.54
CA ILE A 119 -5.15 -10.32 0.15
C ILE A 119 -4.58 -11.41 -0.78
N ALA A 120 -5.08 -11.49 -2.01
CA ALA A 120 -4.60 -12.48 -3.00
C ALA A 120 -3.11 -12.28 -3.33
N ALA A 121 -2.63 -11.04 -3.41
CA ALA A 121 -1.21 -10.77 -3.61
C ALA A 121 -0.37 -11.19 -2.42
N ALA A 122 -0.84 -10.97 -1.19
CA ALA A 122 -0.17 -11.44 0.01
C ALA A 122 -0.06 -12.97 0.06
N ASP A 123 -1.10 -13.69 -0.32
CA ASP A 123 -1.09 -15.15 -0.39
C ASP A 123 -0.11 -15.67 -1.46
N ALA A 124 -0.07 -15.02 -2.62
CA ALA A 124 0.78 -15.43 -3.74
C ALA A 124 2.27 -15.09 -3.54
N LEU A 125 2.58 -13.95 -2.90
CA LEU A 125 3.95 -13.46 -2.68
C LEU A 125 4.54 -13.88 -1.33
N GLY A 126 3.70 -14.24 -0.37
CA GLY A 126 4.11 -14.60 0.99
C GLY A 126 4.88 -13.47 1.68
N SER A 127 6.09 -13.77 2.15
CA SER A 127 6.96 -12.79 2.83
C SER A 127 7.41 -11.62 1.94
N ARG A 128 7.29 -11.74 0.61
CA ARG A 128 7.61 -10.68 -0.35
C ARG A 128 6.48 -9.68 -0.56
N HIS A 129 5.37 -9.78 0.17
CA HIS A 129 4.35 -8.74 0.22
C HIS A 129 4.27 -8.16 1.63
N ARG A 130 4.45 -6.85 1.75
CA ARG A 130 4.39 -6.12 3.02
C ARG A 130 3.41 -4.97 2.92
N VAL A 131 2.88 -4.58 4.07
CA VAL A 131 2.01 -3.41 4.21
C VAL A 131 2.73 -2.37 5.06
N ALA A 132 2.82 -1.15 4.54
CA ALA A 132 3.35 0.00 5.23
C ALA A 132 2.19 0.85 5.76
N LEU A 133 2.06 0.93 7.08
CA LEU A 133 1.07 1.79 7.73
C LEU A 133 1.76 3.11 8.07
N ARG A 134 1.34 4.22 7.47
CA ARG A 134 2.00 5.52 7.66
C ARG A 134 1.05 6.57 8.21
N ASN A 135 1.48 7.30 9.23
CA ASN A 135 0.76 8.47 9.72
C ASN A 135 1.39 9.71 9.10
N ASN A 136 0.69 10.35 8.16
CA ASN A 136 1.24 11.50 7.44
C ASN A 136 1.41 12.74 8.32
N LEU A 137 0.81 12.77 9.53
CA LEU A 137 0.97 13.88 10.48
C LEU A 137 2.22 13.73 11.34
N THR A 138 2.56 12.50 11.76
CA THR A 138 3.73 12.24 12.62
C THR A 138 4.94 11.76 11.83
N GLY A 139 4.76 11.29 10.59
CA GLY A 139 5.79 10.64 9.78
C GLY A 139 6.05 9.18 10.17
N GLU A 140 5.46 8.70 11.28
CA GLU A 140 5.66 7.33 11.75
C GLU A 140 5.16 6.31 10.73
N THR A 141 6.00 5.32 10.46
CA THR A 141 5.70 4.21 9.55
C THR A 141 5.88 2.89 10.30
N TYR A 142 4.87 2.03 10.25
CA TYR A 142 4.87 0.70 10.84
C TYR A 142 4.75 -0.35 9.74
N MET A 143 5.77 -1.21 9.64
CA MET A 143 5.80 -2.30 8.67
C MET A 143 5.12 -3.54 9.22
N THR A 144 4.20 -4.10 8.44
CA THR A 144 3.40 -5.28 8.81
C THR A 144 3.15 -6.14 7.58
N SER A 145 2.34 -7.19 7.74
CA SER A 145 1.81 -8.03 6.67
C SER A 145 0.29 -8.17 6.77
N VAL A 146 -0.36 -8.64 5.69
CA VAL A 146 -1.80 -8.94 5.70
C VAL A 146 -2.15 -9.99 6.77
N PRO A 147 -1.42 -11.12 6.92
CA PRO A 147 -1.69 -12.08 8.00
C PRO A 147 -1.60 -11.47 9.40
N GLU A 148 -0.64 -10.58 9.66
CA GLU A 148 -0.52 -9.88 10.95
C GLU A 148 -1.65 -8.87 11.20
N ILE A 149 -2.12 -8.19 10.16
CA ILE A 149 -3.28 -7.29 10.27
C ILE A 149 -4.52 -8.10 10.63
N ILE A 150 -4.75 -9.22 9.94
CA ILE A 150 -5.89 -10.11 10.17
C ILE A 150 -5.83 -10.73 11.57
N SER A 151 -4.65 -11.18 12.03
CA SER A 151 -4.50 -11.80 13.35
C SER A 151 -4.73 -10.82 14.51
N ARG A 152 -4.46 -9.53 14.29
CA ARG A 152 -4.72 -8.44 15.26
C ARG A 152 -6.15 -7.89 15.18
N ALA A 153 -6.94 -8.27 14.16
CA ALA A 153 -8.26 -7.73 13.95
C ALA A 153 -9.23 -8.18 15.06
N LYS A 154 -9.81 -7.21 15.77
CA LYS A 154 -10.87 -7.48 16.77
C LYS A 154 -12.24 -7.69 16.14
N SER A 155 -12.44 -7.15 14.94
CA SER A 155 -13.65 -7.31 14.14
C SER A 155 -13.28 -7.15 12.66
N SER A 156 -13.99 -7.88 11.80
CA SER A 156 -13.86 -7.80 10.35
C SER A 156 -15.25 -7.65 9.74
N SER A 157 -15.39 -6.72 8.80
CA SER A 157 -16.63 -6.51 8.04
C SER A 157 -16.32 -6.47 6.56
N TRP A 158 -17.00 -7.28 5.77
CA TRP A 158 -16.92 -7.22 4.31
C TRP A 158 -17.68 -5.99 3.80
N GLN A 159 -17.04 -5.21 2.94
CA GLN A 159 -17.62 -4.03 2.30
C GLN A 159 -17.50 -4.15 0.79
N LEU A 160 -18.60 -3.94 0.08
CA LEU A 160 -18.63 -3.85 -1.38
C LEU A 160 -18.73 -2.38 -1.78
N SER A 161 -17.79 -1.90 -2.57
CA SER A 161 -17.82 -0.56 -3.16
C SER A 161 -18.10 -0.66 -4.65
N VAL A 162 -19.09 0.11 -5.14
CA VAL A 162 -19.49 0.14 -6.56
C VAL A 162 -19.37 1.57 -7.07
N GLN A 163 -18.76 1.75 -8.24
CA GLN A 163 -18.74 3.00 -8.97
C GLN A 163 -19.64 2.84 -10.21
N LEU A 164 -20.66 3.70 -10.34
CA LEU A 164 -21.57 3.76 -11.48
C LEU A 164 -21.07 4.75 -12.53
#